data_AF-A0A9P8TQS5-F1
#
_entry.id   AF-A0A9P8TQS5-F1
#
_cell.length_a   1.000
_cell.length_b   1.000
_cell.length_c   1.000
_cell.angle_alpha   90.00
_cell.angle_beta   90.00
_cell.angle_gamma   90.00
#
_symmetry.space_group_name_H-M   'P 1'
#
loop_
_entity.id
_entity.type
_entity.pdbx_description
1 polymer ?
#
loop_
_entity_poly.entity_id
_entity_poly.type
_entity_poly.pdbx_seq_one_letter_code
_entity_poly.pdbx_strand_id
1 'polypeptide(L)'
;MSNNTVSLDNLTVDTNYETSNGVKVSDFLQSLDLKRKQQLMLVPTDDEDVRQMLLKHNQLQQTSPDESKSDRRERLIQYIQQNNIDLSAEIQDQEMGNASDQEEDEDEEEFYTPASMELVEARKNIITYSSQRAKQRLAIQYKQSQMPMDQILPYRHSQTSKAQNLELSGSNLISSKPMSSVSVNPHNHAQLLAGTWNDGVYLLDQNLETTSHFSAPQGKISSISWNPTQQDRFIVPSHDEIQLFSTVDLSSSTATPMVTFPGHEDRIACVSHHPSGQYLASASFDKTWRLWDINASQELLLQESHSKEVFALDFNGDGQLLVSAGLDSIAYVWDLRGDKSISILSGHIRGLHCVKFRKNGYHIITGSSDGSIKVWDLRSQSSCLETIPAHKGLISSLGFIGDNDEIMYSCGFDGIIKFYSSDSWVKCSELIGHQGKIMDCQFFQDQDTKNWKGFSCGWDRDVKIWE
;
A
#
# COMPACT_ATOMS: atom_id res chain seq x y z
N MET A 1 -56.74 -68.80 6.75
CA MET A 1 -56.81 -67.43 7.29
C MET A 1 -55.85 -66.58 6.48
N SER A 2 -56.34 -65.68 5.64
CA SER A 2 -55.54 -64.73 4.87
C SER A 2 -55.66 -63.35 5.53
N ASN A 3 -54.53 -62.80 5.97
CA ASN A 3 -54.43 -61.52 6.65
C ASN A 3 -54.65 -60.37 5.67
N ASN A 4 -55.70 -59.56 5.90
CA ASN A 4 -55.90 -58.27 5.24
C ASN A 4 -54.97 -57.23 5.87
N THR A 5 -53.85 -56.91 5.21
CA THR A 5 -53.06 -55.72 5.51
C THR A 5 -53.60 -54.54 4.69
N VAL A 6 -54.18 -53.54 5.36
CA VAL A 6 -54.62 -52.28 4.74
C VAL A 6 -53.41 -51.36 4.59
N SER A 7 -53.07 -50.96 3.37
CA SER A 7 -52.06 -49.93 3.07
C SER A 7 -52.63 -48.52 3.30
N LEU A 8 -51.77 -47.57 3.69
CA LEU A 8 -52.15 -46.18 4.02
C LEU A 8 -52.90 -45.49 2.86
N ASP A 9 -52.59 -45.85 1.61
CA ASP A 9 -53.20 -45.32 0.39
C ASP A 9 -54.66 -45.74 0.18
N ASN A 10 -55.15 -46.75 0.91
CA ASN A 10 -56.53 -47.24 0.82
C ASN A 10 -57.47 -46.64 1.88
N LEU A 11 -57.00 -45.67 2.68
CA LEU A 11 -57.86 -44.89 3.57
C LEU A 11 -58.53 -43.78 2.77
N THR A 12 -59.82 -43.95 2.46
CA THR A 12 -60.65 -42.86 1.92
C THR A 12 -60.83 -41.81 3.01
N VAL A 13 -60.08 -40.72 2.93
CA VAL A 13 -60.25 -39.56 3.81
C VAL A 13 -61.56 -38.88 3.42
N ASP A 14 -62.61 -39.10 4.19
CA ASP A 14 -63.91 -38.45 4.00
C ASP A 14 -63.75 -36.96 4.33
N THR A 15 -63.66 -36.07 3.35
CA THR A 15 -63.39 -34.62 3.57
C THR A 15 -64.66 -33.77 3.68
N ASN A 16 -65.83 -34.41 3.71
CA ASN A 16 -67.14 -33.76 3.61
C ASN A 16 -67.86 -33.51 4.96
N TYR A 17 -67.16 -33.58 6.09
CA TYR A 17 -67.75 -33.22 7.38
C TYR A 17 -67.78 -31.70 7.59
N GLU A 18 -68.93 -31.19 8.03
CA GLU A 18 -69.11 -29.78 8.39
C GLU A 18 -68.56 -29.54 9.80
N THR A 19 -67.74 -28.51 9.95
CA THR A 19 -67.32 -28.04 11.28
C THR A 19 -68.48 -27.35 11.99
N SER A 20 -68.41 -27.18 13.31
CA SER A 20 -69.45 -26.50 14.13
C SER A 20 -69.80 -25.07 13.67
N ASN A 21 -68.97 -24.49 12.79
CA ASN A 21 -69.13 -23.15 12.24
C ASN A 21 -69.73 -23.14 10.81
N GLY A 22 -70.23 -24.27 10.31
CA GLY A 22 -70.92 -24.36 9.02
C GLY A 22 -70.02 -24.29 7.77
N VAL A 23 -68.70 -24.42 7.95
CA VAL A 23 -67.74 -24.46 6.84
C VAL A 23 -67.34 -25.91 6.57
N LYS A 24 -67.45 -26.32 5.30
CA LYS A 24 -66.96 -27.62 4.83
C LYS A 24 -65.44 -27.64 4.90
N VAL A 25 -64.88 -28.72 5.45
CA VAL A 25 -63.43 -28.85 5.62
C VAL A 25 -62.71 -28.90 4.27
N SER A 26 -63.35 -29.43 3.22
CA SER A 26 -62.85 -29.38 1.85
C SER A 26 -62.66 -27.95 1.33
N ASP A 27 -63.67 -27.08 1.50
CA ASP A 27 -63.61 -25.68 1.07
C ASP A 27 -62.57 -24.90 1.89
N PHE A 28 -62.44 -25.20 3.18
CA PHE A 28 -61.42 -24.60 4.04
C PHE A 28 -60.00 -25.01 3.61
N LEU A 29 -59.75 -26.30 3.36
CA LEU A 29 -58.46 -26.78 2.86
C LEU A 29 -58.13 -26.19 1.48
N GLN A 30 -59.11 -26.10 0.59
CA GLN A 30 -58.93 -25.47 -0.72
C GLN A 30 -58.60 -23.97 -0.59
N SER A 31 -59.22 -23.26 0.36
CA SER A 31 -58.91 -21.85 0.65
C SER A 31 -57.50 -21.68 1.22
N LEU A 32 -57.02 -22.62 2.03
CA LEU A 32 -55.65 -22.64 2.56
C LEU A 32 -54.64 -22.94 1.46
N ASP A 33 -54.93 -23.89 0.56
CA ASP A 33 -54.08 -24.21 -0.59
C ASP A 33 -53.97 -23.03 -1.55
N LEU A 34 -55.06 -22.29 -1.76
CA LEU A 34 -55.06 -21.06 -2.58
C LEU A 34 -54.22 -19.95 -1.92
N LYS A 35 -54.40 -19.69 -0.63
CA LYS A 35 -53.58 -18.72 0.12
C LYS A 35 -52.10 -19.09 0.09
N ARG A 36 -51.79 -20.37 0.27
CA ARG A 36 -50.42 -20.90 0.20
C ARG A 36 -49.82 -20.68 -1.18
N LYS A 37 -50.55 -20.98 -2.26
CA LYS A 37 -50.11 -20.73 -3.64
C LYS A 37 -49.89 -19.24 -3.93
N GLN A 38 -50.73 -18.36 -3.39
CA GLN A 38 -50.58 -16.91 -3.54
C GLN A 38 -49.31 -16.39 -2.86
N GLN A 39 -49.01 -16.86 -1.64
CA GLN A 39 -47.77 -16.50 -0.93
C GLN A 39 -46.52 -17.04 -1.64
N LEU A 40 -46.59 -18.26 -2.21
CA LEU A 40 -45.50 -18.84 -3.01
C LEU A 40 -45.20 -18.04 -4.28
N MET A 41 -46.22 -17.45 -4.91
CA MET A 41 -46.06 -16.61 -6.10
C MET A 41 -45.41 -15.25 -5.78
N LEU A 42 -45.44 -14.81 -4.52
CA LEU A 42 -44.80 -13.56 -4.07
C LEU A 42 -43.29 -13.72 -3.81
N VAL A 43 -42.79 -14.95 -3.71
CA VAL A 43 -41.35 -15.18 -3.43
C VAL A 43 -40.52 -14.93 -4.70
N PRO A 44 -39.52 -14.03 -4.64
CA PRO A 44 -38.64 -13.71 -5.77
C PRO A 44 -38.03 -14.97 -6.41
N THR A 45 -37.84 -14.90 -7.72
CA THR A 45 -37.16 -15.96 -8.49
C THR A 45 -35.66 -15.75 -8.56
N ASP A 46 -35.19 -14.52 -8.37
CA ASP A 46 -33.79 -14.15 -8.51
C ASP A 46 -33.00 -14.51 -7.24
N ASP A 47 -31.84 -15.14 -7.46
CA ASP A 47 -31.04 -15.71 -6.37
C ASP A 47 -30.39 -14.62 -5.49
N GLU A 48 -30.15 -13.43 -6.02
CA GLU A 48 -29.60 -12.30 -5.27
C GLU A 48 -30.63 -11.75 -4.28
N ASP A 49 -31.88 -11.55 -4.71
CA ASP A 49 -32.97 -11.10 -3.85
C ASP A 49 -33.28 -12.12 -2.75
N VAL A 50 -33.33 -13.41 -3.11
CA VAL A 50 -33.51 -14.50 -2.14
C VAL A 50 -32.39 -14.48 -1.09
N ARG A 51 -31.14 -14.21 -1.49
CA ARG A 51 -30.01 -14.07 -0.55
C ARG A 51 -30.15 -12.82 0.31
N GLN A 52 -30.51 -11.67 -0.25
CA GLN A 52 -30.71 -10.45 0.54
C GLN A 52 -31.81 -10.61 1.59
N MET A 53 -32.92 -11.25 1.25
CA MET A 53 -34.02 -11.51 2.19
C MET A 53 -33.60 -12.50 3.29
N LEU A 54 -32.88 -13.56 2.93
CA LEU A 54 -32.29 -14.47 3.92
C LEU A 54 -31.24 -13.77 4.80
N LEU A 55 -30.53 -12.76 4.28
CA LEU A 55 -29.59 -11.94 5.05
C LEU A 55 -30.32 -11.08 6.07
N LYS A 56 -31.38 -10.37 5.65
CA LYS A 56 -32.21 -9.52 6.53
C LYS A 56 -32.79 -10.31 7.69
N HIS A 57 -33.20 -11.56 7.44
CA HIS A 57 -33.72 -12.45 8.48
C HIS A 57 -32.63 -13.24 9.25
N ASN A 58 -31.34 -12.84 9.13
CA ASN A 58 -30.20 -13.46 9.81
C ASN A 58 -30.04 -14.98 9.57
N GLN A 59 -30.53 -15.49 8.43
CA GLN A 59 -30.44 -16.91 8.07
C GLN A 59 -29.27 -17.25 7.16
N LEU A 60 -28.44 -16.27 6.80
CA LEU A 60 -27.35 -16.47 5.85
C LEU A 60 -26.12 -17.18 6.44
N GLN A 61 -26.01 -17.28 7.76
CA GLN A 61 -24.90 -17.98 8.43
C GLN A 61 -24.91 -19.52 8.26
N GLN A 62 -25.93 -20.09 7.60
CA GLN A 62 -26.04 -21.52 7.30
C GLN A 62 -26.08 -21.83 5.81
N THR A 63 -25.26 -21.18 4.97
CA THR A 63 -25.05 -21.72 3.62
C THR A 63 -24.22 -23.00 3.72
N SER A 64 -24.87 -24.17 3.68
CA SER A 64 -24.15 -25.41 3.44
C SER A 64 -23.48 -25.34 2.06
N PRO A 65 -22.22 -25.79 1.92
CA PRO A 65 -21.42 -25.60 0.70
C PRO A 65 -22.05 -26.17 -0.59
N ASP A 66 -23.04 -27.06 -0.50
CA ASP A 66 -23.70 -27.71 -1.63
C ASP A 66 -25.17 -27.26 -1.87
N GLU A 67 -25.63 -26.13 -1.30
CA GLU A 67 -27.03 -25.68 -1.48
C GLU A 67 -27.29 -25.08 -2.87
N SER A 68 -28.20 -25.70 -3.65
CA SER A 68 -28.59 -25.18 -4.96
C SER A 68 -29.47 -23.93 -4.85
N LYS A 69 -29.62 -23.18 -5.96
CA LYS A 69 -30.49 -21.99 -6.00
C LYS A 69 -31.96 -22.33 -5.67
N SER A 70 -32.41 -23.52 -6.03
CA SER A 70 -33.79 -23.96 -5.76
C SER A 70 -33.97 -24.30 -4.29
N ASP A 71 -33.01 -25.00 -3.68
CA ASP A 71 -33.08 -25.37 -2.25
C ASP A 71 -33.09 -24.13 -1.35
N ARG A 72 -32.31 -23.11 -1.70
CA ARG A 72 -32.27 -21.82 -0.99
C ARG A 72 -33.62 -21.10 -1.04
N ARG A 73 -34.27 -21.12 -2.21
CA ARG A 73 -35.59 -20.55 -2.41
C ARG A 73 -36.66 -21.33 -1.63
N GLU A 74 -36.58 -22.65 -1.62
CA GLU A 74 -37.47 -23.52 -0.83
C GLU A 74 -37.31 -23.31 0.67
N ARG A 75 -36.09 -23.07 1.15
CA ARG A 75 -35.82 -22.71 2.55
C ARG A 75 -36.41 -21.37 2.93
N LEU A 76 -36.26 -20.35 2.08
CA LEU A 76 -36.89 -19.05 2.29
C LEU A 76 -38.42 -19.22 2.37
N ILE A 77 -39.00 -19.98 1.45
CA ILE A 77 -40.43 -20.34 1.46
C ILE A 77 -40.85 -21.01 2.77
N GLN A 78 -40.09 -22.00 3.23
CA GLN A 78 -40.39 -22.73 4.47
C GLN A 78 -40.32 -21.81 5.70
N TYR A 79 -39.36 -20.89 5.73
CA TYR A 79 -39.21 -19.92 6.81
C TYR A 79 -40.36 -18.92 6.86
N ILE A 80 -40.74 -18.37 5.71
CA ILE A 80 -41.91 -17.48 5.58
C ILE A 80 -43.17 -18.17 6.08
N GLN A 81 -43.34 -19.45 5.71
CA GLN A 81 -44.50 -20.24 6.13
C GLN A 81 -44.51 -20.52 7.64
N GLN A 82 -43.36 -20.73 8.27
CA GLN A 82 -43.28 -20.96 9.72
C GLN A 82 -43.57 -19.69 10.53
N ASN A 83 -43.17 -18.52 10.02
CA ASN A 83 -43.26 -17.27 10.76
C ASN A 83 -44.42 -16.36 10.35
N ASN A 84 -45.22 -16.73 9.34
CA ASN A 84 -46.30 -15.92 8.78
C ASN A 84 -45.86 -14.47 8.45
N ILE A 85 -44.72 -14.35 7.77
CA ILE A 85 -44.18 -13.05 7.34
C ILE A 85 -44.98 -12.55 6.13
N ASP A 86 -45.40 -11.29 6.14
CA ASP A 86 -46.17 -10.67 5.06
C ASP A 86 -45.23 -10.02 4.03
N LEU A 87 -44.94 -10.73 2.93
CA LEU A 87 -43.94 -10.30 1.94
C LEU A 87 -44.33 -9.04 1.17
N SER A 88 -45.62 -8.67 1.13
CA SER A 88 -46.04 -7.48 0.39
C SER A 88 -45.49 -6.18 0.98
N ALA A 89 -45.20 -6.15 2.29
CA ALA A 89 -44.61 -4.97 2.93
C ALA A 89 -43.12 -4.83 2.58
N GLU A 90 -42.37 -5.94 2.55
CA GLU A 90 -40.92 -5.92 2.31
C GLU A 90 -40.55 -5.67 0.84
N ILE A 91 -41.40 -6.09 -0.11
CA ILE A 91 -41.23 -5.78 -1.54
C ILE A 91 -41.42 -4.27 -1.78
N GLN A 92 -42.34 -3.64 -1.03
CA GLN A 92 -42.58 -2.20 -1.12
C GLN A 92 -41.38 -1.39 -0.59
N ASP A 93 -40.71 -1.88 0.46
CA ASP A 93 -39.47 -1.30 0.97
C ASP A 93 -38.29 -1.50 -0.01
N GLN A 94 -38.25 -2.59 -0.78
CA GLN A 94 -37.24 -2.80 -1.83
C GLN A 94 -37.43 -1.88 -3.05
N GLU A 95 -38.68 -1.62 -3.48
CA GLU A 95 -38.94 -0.66 -4.56
C GLU A 95 -38.59 0.78 -4.16
N MET A 96 -38.77 1.14 -2.88
CA MET A 96 -38.35 2.42 -2.34
C MET A 96 -36.82 2.50 -2.13
N GLY A 97 -36.18 1.39 -1.75
CA GLY A 97 -34.72 1.30 -1.58
C GLY A 97 -33.94 1.34 -2.90
N ASN A 98 -34.45 0.71 -3.96
CA ASN A 98 -33.85 0.78 -5.30
C ASN A 98 -34.02 2.18 -5.94
N ALA A 99 -34.95 3.00 -5.45
CA ALA A 99 -35.08 4.41 -5.86
C ALA A 99 -34.08 5.34 -5.13
N SER A 100 -33.55 4.91 -3.98
CA SER A 100 -32.47 5.62 -3.26
C SER A 100 -31.06 5.22 -3.69
N ASP A 101 -30.92 4.22 -4.57
CA ASP A 101 -29.63 3.85 -5.20
C ASP A 101 -29.32 4.71 -6.45
N GLN A 102 -30.06 5.80 -6.67
CA GLN A 102 -29.48 6.92 -7.40
C GLN A 102 -28.48 7.54 -6.44
N GLU A 103 -27.20 7.22 -6.66
CA GLU A 103 -26.03 7.89 -6.07
C GLU A 103 -26.34 9.38 -5.98
N GLU A 104 -26.79 9.84 -4.81
CA GLU A 104 -26.64 11.23 -4.45
C GLU A 104 -25.12 11.38 -4.44
N ASP A 105 -24.58 12.07 -5.45
CA ASP A 105 -23.26 12.66 -5.40
C ASP A 105 -23.27 13.54 -4.15
N GLU A 106 -22.96 12.95 -2.99
CA GLU A 106 -22.61 13.69 -1.79
C GLU A 106 -21.41 14.52 -2.21
N ASP A 107 -21.66 15.78 -2.53
CA ASP A 107 -20.62 16.79 -2.67
C ASP A 107 -19.82 16.74 -1.36
N GLU A 108 -18.74 15.95 -1.33
CA GLU A 108 -17.84 15.85 -0.18
C GLU A 108 -17.34 17.27 0.09
N GLU A 109 -17.94 17.93 1.09
CA GLU A 109 -17.57 19.28 1.48
C GLU A 109 -16.12 19.22 1.99
N GLU A 110 -15.15 19.51 1.11
CA GLU A 110 -13.74 19.59 1.46
C GLU A 110 -13.57 20.63 2.59
N PHE A 111 -13.38 20.15 3.82
CA PHE A 111 -13.23 21.02 4.98
C PHE A 111 -11.80 21.58 5.05
N TYR A 112 -11.66 22.90 4.91
CA TYR A 112 -10.37 23.57 5.00
C TYR A 112 -10.13 24.10 6.42
N THR A 113 -9.05 23.64 7.06
CA THR A 113 -8.56 24.26 8.30
C THR A 113 -7.57 25.39 7.97
N PRO A 114 -7.63 26.54 8.68
CA PRO A 114 -6.70 27.64 8.43
C PRO A 114 -5.27 27.23 8.83
N ALA A 115 -4.32 27.42 7.91
CA ALA A 115 -2.91 27.12 8.11
C ALA A 115 -2.28 27.88 9.28
N SER A 116 -1.37 27.24 10.00
CA SER A 116 -0.51 27.88 11.00
C SER A 116 0.50 28.84 10.32
N MET A 117 0.94 29.88 11.04
CA MET A 117 1.95 30.81 10.52
C MET A 117 3.28 30.11 10.19
N GLU A 118 3.65 29.13 11.02
CA GLU A 118 4.86 28.31 10.83
C GLU A 118 4.79 27.51 9.53
N LEU A 119 3.64 26.90 9.21
CA LEU A 119 3.40 26.23 7.93
C LEU A 119 3.56 27.21 6.76
N VAL A 120 3.04 28.44 6.88
CA VAL A 120 3.15 29.45 5.81
C VAL A 120 4.60 29.85 5.57
N GLU A 121 5.41 30.02 6.62
CA GLU A 121 6.84 30.28 6.50
C GLU A 121 7.59 29.10 5.89
N ALA A 122 7.30 27.88 6.33
CA ALA A 122 7.86 26.67 5.75
C ALA A 122 7.52 26.55 4.26
N ARG A 123 6.27 26.81 3.88
CA ARG A 123 5.83 26.85 2.47
C ARG A 123 6.63 27.86 1.65
N LYS A 124 6.87 29.08 2.16
CA LYS A 124 7.71 30.07 1.48
C LYS A 124 9.14 29.57 1.28
N ASN A 125 9.72 28.90 2.27
CA ASN A 125 11.06 28.32 2.17
C ASN A 125 11.11 27.18 1.14
N ILE A 126 10.11 26.30 1.15
CA ILE A 126 9.97 25.22 0.16
C ILE A 126 9.82 25.80 -1.25
N ILE A 127 9.03 26.86 -1.44
CA ILE A 127 8.87 27.52 -2.75
C ILE A 127 10.20 28.10 -3.24
N THR A 128 10.92 28.84 -2.39
CA THR A 128 12.19 29.48 -2.80
C THR A 128 13.24 28.43 -3.13
N TYR A 129 13.42 27.42 -2.29
CA TYR A 129 14.34 26.30 -2.50
C TYR A 129 14.01 25.56 -3.81
N SER A 130 12.77 25.14 -3.94
CA SER A 130 12.36 24.26 -5.02
C SER A 130 12.30 24.96 -6.37
N SER A 131 11.96 26.26 -6.41
CA SER A 131 11.93 27.02 -7.66
C SER A 131 13.32 27.15 -8.30
N GLN A 132 14.37 27.27 -7.49
CA GLN A 132 15.75 27.32 -7.98
C GLN A 132 16.18 25.96 -8.52
N ARG A 133 15.87 24.89 -7.78
CA ARG A 133 16.23 23.52 -8.16
C ARG A 133 15.48 23.03 -9.39
N ALA A 134 14.18 23.33 -9.50
CA ALA A 134 13.38 23.04 -10.68
C ALA A 134 13.94 23.72 -11.93
N LYS A 135 14.40 24.99 -11.82
CA LYS A 135 15.08 25.69 -12.93
C LYS A 135 16.38 25.00 -13.33
N GLN A 136 17.19 24.57 -12.36
CA GLN A 136 18.43 23.84 -12.63
C GLN A 136 18.17 22.49 -13.29
N ARG A 137 17.19 21.72 -12.80
CA ARG A 137 16.75 20.45 -13.38
C ARG A 137 16.30 20.64 -14.83
N LEU A 138 15.43 21.61 -15.10
CA LEU A 138 14.97 21.91 -16.46
C LEU A 138 16.13 22.33 -17.39
N ALA A 139 17.10 23.11 -16.89
CA ALA A 139 18.28 23.45 -17.67
C ALA A 139 19.17 22.24 -18.00
N ILE A 140 19.30 21.28 -17.06
CA ILE A 140 20.01 20.02 -17.30
C ILE A 140 19.26 19.17 -18.33
N GLN A 141 17.93 19.03 -18.19
CA GLN A 141 17.09 18.29 -19.14
C GLN A 141 17.13 18.88 -20.54
N TYR A 142 17.14 20.22 -20.64
CA TYR A 142 17.28 20.92 -21.92
C TYR A 142 18.64 20.67 -22.58
N LYS A 143 19.73 20.63 -21.81
CA LYS A 143 21.04 20.25 -22.35
C LYS A 143 21.06 18.78 -22.81
N GLN A 144 20.43 17.90 -22.04
CA GLN A 144 20.34 16.47 -22.38
C GLN A 144 19.53 16.22 -23.64
N SER A 145 18.43 16.95 -23.85
CA SER A 145 17.60 16.80 -25.06
C SER A 145 18.31 17.28 -26.34
N GLN A 146 19.35 18.10 -26.22
CA GLN A 146 20.18 18.56 -27.34
C GLN A 146 21.31 17.61 -27.70
N MET A 147 21.62 16.62 -26.87
CA MET A 147 22.74 15.70 -27.14
C MET A 147 22.40 14.75 -28.30
N PRO A 148 23.35 14.48 -29.22
CA PRO A 148 23.11 13.57 -30.33
C PRO A 148 22.93 12.13 -29.85
N MET A 149 22.05 11.39 -30.52
CA MET A 149 21.71 10.00 -30.15
C MET A 149 22.93 9.07 -30.15
N ASP A 150 23.91 9.34 -31.02
CA ASP A 150 25.17 8.59 -31.14
C ASP A 150 26.00 8.60 -29.86
N GLN A 151 25.86 9.62 -29.00
CA GLN A 151 26.53 9.66 -27.70
C GLN A 151 25.68 9.03 -26.59
N ILE A 152 24.35 9.14 -26.70
CA ILE A 152 23.41 8.62 -25.71
C ILE A 152 23.41 7.09 -25.72
N LEU A 153 23.32 6.46 -26.90
CA LEU A 153 23.19 5.01 -27.00
C LEU A 153 24.37 4.23 -26.41
N PRO A 154 25.65 4.52 -26.76
CA PRO A 154 26.79 3.81 -26.16
C PRO A 154 26.87 4.02 -24.66
N TYR A 155 26.54 5.22 -24.19
CA TYR A 155 26.51 5.53 -22.78
C TYR A 155 25.44 4.70 -22.04
N ARG A 156 24.20 4.62 -22.55
CA ARG A 156 23.14 3.78 -21.98
C ARG A 156 23.47 2.29 -22.01
N HIS A 157 24.09 1.82 -23.10
CA HIS A 157 24.59 0.45 -23.16
C HIS A 157 25.65 0.20 -22.09
N SER A 158 26.59 1.12 -21.88
CA SER A 158 27.62 0.97 -20.84
C SER A 158 27.02 0.83 -19.43
N GLN A 159 25.97 1.59 -19.12
CA GLN A 159 25.29 1.51 -17.82
C GLN A 159 24.48 0.22 -17.70
N THR A 160 23.84 -0.22 -18.79
CA THR A 160 23.14 -1.52 -18.83
C THR A 160 24.11 -2.68 -18.62
N SER A 161 25.29 -2.62 -19.24
CA SER A 161 26.35 -3.62 -19.06
C SER A 161 26.87 -3.64 -17.62
N LYS A 162 27.01 -2.47 -16.97
CA LYS A 162 27.36 -2.42 -15.53
C LYS A 162 26.32 -3.13 -14.67
N ALA A 163 25.03 -2.91 -14.92
CA ALA A 163 23.96 -3.60 -14.20
C ALA A 163 23.95 -5.12 -14.39
N GLN A 164 24.43 -5.59 -15.54
CA GLN A 164 24.54 -7.02 -15.85
C GLN A 164 25.76 -7.67 -15.20
N ASN A 165 26.80 -6.90 -14.92
CA ASN A 165 28.03 -7.40 -14.32
C ASN A 165 28.00 -7.42 -12.78
N LEU A 166 26.94 -6.89 -12.16
CA LEU A 166 26.78 -6.94 -10.71
C LEU A 166 26.63 -8.39 -10.23
N GLU A 167 27.44 -8.79 -9.27
CA GLU A 167 27.38 -10.12 -8.66
C GLU A 167 27.37 -10.03 -7.13
N LEU A 168 27.01 -11.13 -6.48
CA LEU A 168 27.05 -11.21 -5.01
C LEU A 168 28.51 -11.26 -4.56
N SER A 169 29.00 -10.18 -3.95
CA SER A 169 30.38 -10.08 -3.46
C SER A 169 30.54 -10.73 -2.08
N GLY A 170 29.58 -10.51 -1.18
CA GLY A 170 29.65 -11.03 0.18
C GLY A 170 28.34 -10.92 0.96
N SER A 171 28.27 -11.62 2.08
CA SER A 171 27.14 -11.57 3.01
C SER A 171 27.63 -11.63 4.44
N ASN A 172 27.04 -10.85 5.34
CA ASN A 172 27.33 -10.91 6.77
C ASN A 172 26.05 -11.03 7.60
N LEU A 173 26.08 -11.90 8.61
CA LEU A 173 25.00 -12.09 9.57
C LEU A 173 25.13 -11.06 10.68
N ILE A 174 24.15 -10.17 10.80
CA ILE A 174 24.22 -9.04 11.74
C ILE A 174 23.46 -9.32 13.03
N SER A 175 22.25 -9.88 12.91
CA SER A 175 21.37 -10.06 14.08
C SER A 175 20.62 -11.39 14.05
N SER A 176 19.98 -11.70 15.18
CA SER A 176 19.11 -12.88 15.29
C SER A 176 17.73 -12.69 14.65
N LYS A 177 17.34 -11.44 14.37
CA LYS A 177 16.04 -11.02 13.85
C LYS A 177 16.16 -10.61 12.38
N PRO A 178 15.06 -10.66 11.61
CA PRO A 178 15.11 -10.22 10.22
C PRO A 178 15.48 -8.74 10.14
N MET A 179 16.27 -8.40 9.12
CA MET A 179 16.62 -7.03 8.80
C MET A 179 15.47 -6.38 8.05
N SER A 180 15.15 -5.13 8.39
CA SER A 180 13.98 -4.43 7.85
C SER A 180 14.33 -3.41 6.78
N SER A 181 15.38 -2.64 7.00
CA SER A 181 15.79 -1.53 6.13
C SER A 181 17.30 -1.42 6.08
N VAL A 182 17.82 -0.94 4.95
CA VAL A 182 19.24 -0.61 4.79
C VAL A 182 19.36 0.77 4.17
N SER A 183 20.21 1.60 4.76
CA SER A 183 20.44 2.96 4.28
C SER A 183 21.93 3.31 4.22
N VAL A 184 22.43 3.67 3.05
CA VAL A 184 23.80 4.15 2.81
C VAL A 184 23.85 5.66 3.03
N ASN A 185 24.88 6.13 3.73
CA ASN A 185 25.08 7.56 3.94
C ASN A 185 25.40 8.25 2.59
N PRO A 186 24.61 9.26 2.16
CA PRO A 186 24.81 9.96 0.89
C PRO A 186 26.15 10.69 0.74
N HIS A 187 26.80 11.04 1.86
CA HIS A 187 28.05 11.81 1.85
C HIS A 187 29.28 10.95 2.05
N ASN A 188 29.17 9.97 2.96
CA ASN A 188 30.23 9.03 3.24
C ASN A 188 29.73 7.63 2.89
N HIS A 189 29.95 7.21 1.65
CA HIS A 189 29.60 5.88 1.17
C HIS A 189 30.29 4.74 1.95
N ALA A 190 31.16 5.06 2.93
CA ALA A 190 31.72 4.08 3.84
C ALA A 190 30.78 3.64 4.97
N GLN A 191 29.76 4.44 5.28
CA GLN A 191 28.86 4.18 6.39
C GLN A 191 27.49 3.67 5.91
N LEU A 192 27.07 2.56 6.50
CA LEU A 192 25.78 1.93 6.24
C LEU A 192 25.01 1.74 7.54
N LEU A 193 23.73 2.05 7.53
CA LEU A 193 22.80 1.71 8.60
C LEU A 193 21.94 0.54 8.19
N ALA A 194 21.77 -0.41 9.09
CA ALA A 194 20.85 -1.51 8.92
C ALA A 194 19.91 -1.61 10.12
N GLY A 195 18.60 -1.59 9.84
CA GLY A 195 17.54 -1.67 10.84
C GLY A 195 17.09 -3.12 11.05
N THR A 196 16.73 -3.46 12.28
CA THR A 196 16.15 -4.76 12.63
C THR A 196 14.77 -4.60 13.23
N TRP A 197 14.03 -5.71 13.26
CA TRP A 197 12.81 -5.79 14.07
C TRP A 197 13.13 -6.10 15.53
N ASN A 198 12.70 -5.23 16.43
CA ASN A 198 12.71 -5.41 17.89
C ASN A 198 14.09 -5.46 18.58
N ASP A 199 15.20 -5.25 17.86
CA ASP A 199 16.54 -5.22 18.46
C ASP A 199 17.10 -3.78 18.43
N GLY A 200 17.27 -3.24 17.22
CA GLY A 200 17.93 -1.96 17.04
C GLY A 200 18.39 -1.61 15.62
N VAL A 201 19.20 -0.56 15.54
CA VAL A 201 19.91 -0.14 14.32
C VAL A 201 21.40 -0.46 14.47
N TYR A 202 22.01 -0.96 13.42
CA TYR A 202 23.44 -1.27 13.35
C TYR A 202 24.11 -0.32 12.37
N LEU A 203 25.22 0.30 12.78
CA LEU A 203 26.13 0.98 11.87
C LEU A 203 27.19 -0.03 11.41
N LEU A 204 27.39 -0.08 10.10
CA LEU A 204 28.23 -1.02 9.39
C LEU A 204 29.23 -0.25 8.52
N ASP A 205 30.44 -0.78 8.41
CA ASP A 205 31.43 -0.32 7.44
C ASP A 205 31.19 -0.97 6.06
N GLN A 206 31.93 -0.54 5.02
CA GLN A 206 31.82 -1.09 3.66
C GLN A 206 32.02 -2.60 3.59
N ASN A 207 32.85 -3.14 4.48
CA ASN A 207 33.13 -4.58 4.57
C ASN A 207 32.07 -5.35 5.39
N LEU A 208 30.97 -4.69 5.75
CA LEU A 208 29.89 -5.20 6.62
C LEU A 208 30.30 -5.51 8.06
N GLU A 209 31.41 -4.96 8.55
CA GLU A 209 31.76 -5.10 9.97
C GLU A 209 30.92 -4.13 10.81
N THR A 210 30.35 -4.62 11.91
CA THR A 210 29.53 -3.82 12.82
C THR A 210 30.41 -2.88 13.63
N THR A 211 30.29 -1.58 13.38
CA THR A 211 31.02 -0.55 14.13
C THR A 211 30.31 -0.20 15.43
N SER A 212 28.97 -0.16 15.41
CA SER A 212 28.16 0.19 16.58
C SER A 212 26.72 -0.34 16.47
N HIS A 213 26.09 -0.53 17.63
CA HIS A 213 24.73 -1.04 17.77
C HIS A 213 23.91 -0.10 18.66
N PHE A 214 22.69 0.21 18.22
CA PHE A 214 21.73 1.09 18.89
C PHE A 214 20.48 0.30 19.20
N SER A 215 20.21 0.02 20.47
CA SER A 215 18.90 -0.53 20.83
C SER A 215 17.86 0.58 20.69
N ALA A 216 16.99 0.46 19.70
CA ALA A 216 15.87 1.38 19.53
C ALA A 216 14.81 1.06 20.60
N PRO A 217 14.10 2.07 21.13
CA PRO A 217 12.94 1.80 21.97
C PRO A 217 11.90 0.98 21.19
N GLN A 218 11.16 0.17 21.95
CA GLN A 218 10.36 -0.97 21.50
C GLN A 218 9.71 -0.80 20.12
N GLY A 219 9.92 -1.78 19.23
CA GLY A 219 9.15 -1.87 18.00
C GLY A 219 9.91 -2.42 16.82
N LYS A 220 9.19 -2.57 15.71
CA LYS A 220 9.72 -3.00 14.43
C LYS A 220 10.13 -1.77 13.62
N ILE A 221 11.43 -1.47 13.58
CA ILE A 221 11.98 -0.42 12.71
C ILE A 221 11.56 -0.73 11.27
N SER A 222 10.90 0.22 10.63
CA SER A 222 10.29 0.05 9.32
C SER A 222 11.18 0.61 8.20
N SER A 223 11.78 1.78 8.42
CA SER A 223 12.65 2.47 7.47
C SER A 223 13.74 3.23 8.22
N ILE A 224 14.84 3.58 7.54
CA ILE A 224 15.87 4.46 8.07
C ILE A 224 16.18 5.49 6.99
N SER A 225 16.33 6.74 7.38
CA SER A 225 16.62 7.82 6.44
C SER A 225 17.80 8.66 6.93
N TRP A 226 18.78 8.87 6.05
CA TRP A 226 19.89 9.78 6.29
C TRP A 226 19.51 11.21 5.93
N ASN A 227 20.01 12.18 6.69
CA ASN A 227 19.84 13.58 6.34
C ASN A 227 20.66 13.90 5.07
N PRO A 228 20.04 14.44 4.01
CA PRO A 228 20.74 14.73 2.76
C PRO A 228 21.76 15.87 2.86
N THR A 229 21.68 16.77 3.86
CA THR A 229 22.59 17.92 3.97
C THR A 229 23.57 17.80 5.13
N GLN A 230 23.17 17.16 6.23
CA GLN A 230 24.01 16.96 7.40
C GLN A 230 24.52 15.52 7.43
N GLN A 231 25.83 15.35 7.26
CA GLN A 231 26.48 14.04 7.06
C GLN A 231 26.31 13.09 8.26
N ASP A 232 26.06 13.66 9.43
CA ASP A 232 26.10 12.97 10.71
C ASP A 232 24.71 12.67 11.27
N ARG A 233 23.61 13.07 10.63
CA ARG A 233 22.27 12.87 11.21
C ARG A 233 21.45 11.87 10.44
N PHE A 234 20.77 10.99 11.17
CA PHE A 234 19.83 10.03 10.61
C PHE A 234 18.59 9.94 11.49
N ILE A 235 17.51 9.45 10.88
CA ILE A 235 16.22 9.32 11.51
C ILE A 235 15.77 7.87 11.50
N VAL A 236 15.27 7.45 12.66
CA VAL A 236 14.73 6.12 12.90
C VAL A 236 13.31 6.27 13.42
N PRO A 237 12.29 5.79 12.68
CA PRO A 237 10.96 5.60 13.20
C PRO A 237 10.94 4.40 14.15
N SER A 238 10.34 4.61 15.31
CA SER A 238 9.90 3.57 16.23
C SER A 238 8.41 3.29 16.01
N HIS A 239 7.72 2.67 16.97
CA HIS A 239 6.28 2.41 16.85
C HIS A 239 5.49 3.72 16.66
N ASP A 240 5.52 4.61 17.67
CA ASP A 240 4.68 5.83 17.67
C ASP A 240 5.50 7.12 17.54
N GLU A 241 6.82 7.02 17.76
CA GLU A 241 7.72 8.16 17.80
C GLU A 241 8.77 8.07 16.70
N ILE A 242 9.18 9.23 16.19
CA ILE A 242 10.34 9.34 15.30
C ILE A 242 11.52 9.87 16.10
N GLN A 243 12.68 9.26 15.95
CA GLN A 243 13.88 9.63 16.70
C GLN A 243 15.00 10.05 15.76
N LEU A 244 15.64 11.18 16.08
CA LEU A 244 16.78 11.70 15.37
C LEU A 244 18.06 11.40 16.15
N PHE A 245 19.01 10.78 15.46
CA PHE A 245 20.31 10.38 15.98
C PHE A 245 21.44 11.11 15.26
N SER A 246 22.58 11.24 15.93
CA SER A 246 23.81 11.81 15.38
C SER A 246 24.94 10.79 15.43
N THR A 247 25.77 10.75 14.39
CA THR A 247 26.88 9.82 14.27
C THR A 247 28.01 10.11 15.27
N VAL A 248 28.13 11.37 15.70
CA VAL A 248 29.18 11.83 16.64
C VAL A 248 28.91 11.35 18.07
N ASP A 249 27.64 11.22 18.47
CA ASP A 249 27.27 10.73 19.80
C ASP A 249 27.39 9.19 19.93
N LEU A 250 27.59 8.49 18.80
CA LEU A 250 27.64 7.02 18.71
C LEU A 250 28.89 6.40 19.36
N SER A 251 29.89 7.21 19.78
CA SER A 251 31.07 6.69 20.49
C SER A 251 30.80 6.34 21.96
N SER A 252 29.67 6.80 22.51
CA SER A 252 29.24 6.44 23.86
C SER A 252 28.26 5.26 23.80
N SER A 253 28.46 4.26 24.66
CA SER A 253 27.78 2.95 24.64
C SER A 253 26.25 2.98 24.86
N THR A 254 25.66 4.16 25.02
CA THR A 254 24.22 4.39 25.10
C THR A 254 23.90 5.64 24.27
N ALA A 255 23.64 5.49 22.98
CA ALA A 255 23.22 6.60 22.14
C ALA A 255 21.82 7.06 22.59
N THR A 256 21.75 8.21 23.23
CA THR A 256 20.47 8.89 23.51
C THR A 256 19.98 9.58 22.23
N PRO A 257 18.69 9.50 21.89
CA PRO A 257 18.15 10.27 20.77
C PRO A 257 18.32 11.76 21.04
N MET A 258 18.73 12.53 20.03
CA MET A 258 18.86 13.98 20.17
C MET A 258 17.49 14.65 20.30
N VAL A 259 16.56 14.22 19.45
CA VAL A 259 15.21 14.75 19.35
C VAL A 259 14.25 13.59 19.10
N THR A 260 13.12 13.62 19.78
CA THR A 260 12.01 12.70 19.59
C THR A 260 10.81 13.51 19.08
N PHE A 261 10.16 13.05 18.02
CA PHE A 261 8.94 13.63 17.47
C PHE A 261 7.77 12.72 17.84
N PRO A 262 7.00 13.04 18.89
CA PRO A 262 5.79 12.33 19.24
C PRO A 262 4.61 12.88 18.41
N GLY A 263 3.72 12.00 17.95
CA GLY A 263 2.48 12.47 17.36
C GLY A 263 1.63 11.37 16.75
N HIS A 264 2.24 10.37 16.13
CA HIS A 264 1.50 9.27 15.52
C HIS A 264 0.87 8.37 16.60
N GLU A 265 -0.34 7.89 16.33
CA GLU A 265 -1.07 7.00 17.26
C GLU A 265 -0.77 5.52 17.02
N ASP A 266 -0.26 5.19 15.84
CA ASP A 266 0.07 3.82 15.42
C ASP A 266 1.41 3.78 14.68
N ARG A 267 1.82 2.57 14.32
CA ARG A 267 3.09 2.23 13.72
C ARG A 267 3.44 3.10 12.51
N ILE A 268 4.61 3.73 12.57
CA ILE A 268 5.20 4.47 11.46
C ILE A 268 5.80 3.50 10.44
N ALA A 269 5.33 3.56 9.20
CA ALA A 269 5.72 2.66 8.12
C ALA A 269 6.93 3.16 7.33
N CYS A 270 7.00 4.48 7.08
CA CYS A 270 8.06 5.06 6.27
C CYS A 270 8.36 6.49 6.72
N VAL A 271 9.63 6.86 6.64
CA VAL A 271 10.11 8.23 6.86
C VAL A 271 10.98 8.64 5.68
N SER A 272 10.76 9.85 5.18
CA SER A 272 11.52 10.40 4.04
C SER A 272 11.98 11.83 4.35
N HIS A 273 13.24 12.13 4.04
CA HIS A 273 13.79 13.48 4.18
C HIS A 273 13.47 14.35 2.97
N HIS A 274 13.08 15.60 3.23
CA HIS A 274 13.02 16.59 2.18
C HIS A 274 14.43 16.91 1.65
N PRO A 275 14.64 17.17 0.35
CA PRO A 275 15.97 17.44 -0.22
C PRO A 275 16.71 18.65 0.37
N SER A 276 16.02 19.56 1.07
CA SER A 276 16.67 20.65 1.82
C SER A 276 17.31 20.19 3.14
N GLY A 277 16.95 19.01 3.65
CA GLY A 277 17.37 18.48 4.94
C GLY A 277 16.76 19.19 6.16
N GLN A 278 15.84 20.14 5.95
CA GLN A 278 15.16 20.89 7.02
C GLN A 278 13.81 20.27 7.40
N TYR A 279 13.17 19.57 6.46
CA TYR A 279 11.85 18.97 6.67
C TYR A 279 11.93 17.44 6.59
N LEU A 280 10.99 16.80 7.27
CA LEU A 280 10.81 15.36 7.31
C LEU A 280 9.35 15.02 7.05
N ALA A 281 9.08 14.02 6.23
CA ALA A 281 7.74 13.44 6.14
C ALA A 281 7.70 12.05 6.75
N SER A 282 6.60 11.75 7.44
CA SER A 282 6.33 10.44 8.04
C SER A 282 4.97 9.91 7.63
N ALA A 283 4.91 8.61 7.37
CA ALA A 283 3.68 7.88 7.04
C ALA A 283 3.42 6.85 8.12
N SER A 284 2.18 6.81 8.60
CA SER A 284 1.76 5.89 9.65
C SER A 284 0.53 5.08 9.25
N PHE A 285 0.31 4.03 10.03
CA PHE A 285 -0.88 3.19 9.98
C PHE A 285 -2.13 3.89 10.54
N ASP A 286 -1.98 5.06 11.17
CA ASP A 286 -3.08 5.95 11.55
C ASP A 286 -3.81 6.58 10.34
N LYS A 287 -3.47 6.16 9.10
CA LYS A 287 -3.99 6.66 7.81
C LYS A 287 -3.58 8.10 7.47
N THR A 288 -2.73 8.70 8.31
CA THR A 288 -2.22 10.03 8.11
C THR A 288 -0.76 10.00 7.64
N TRP A 289 -0.38 11.05 6.94
CA TRP A 289 1.02 11.40 6.82
C TRP A 289 1.24 12.80 7.37
N ARG A 290 2.41 13.02 7.97
CA ARG A 290 2.75 14.27 8.64
C ARG A 290 4.03 14.85 8.08
N LEU A 291 4.12 16.18 8.11
CA LEU A 291 5.32 16.94 7.80
C LEU A 291 5.87 17.58 9.07
N TRP A 292 7.15 17.39 9.33
CA TRP A 292 7.85 17.91 10.50
C TRP A 292 8.95 18.88 10.11
N ASP A 293 9.17 19.90 10.93
CA ASP A 293 10.38 20.71 10.90
C ASP A 293 11.44 20.10 11.82
N ILE A 294 12.60 19.76 11.27
CA ILE A 294 13.70 19.13 12.00
C ILE A 294 14.36 20.12 12.97
N ASN A 295 14.41 21.41 12.63
CA ASN A 295 15.05 22.41 13.47
C ASN A 295 14.15 22.87 14.62
N ALA A 296 12.86 23.05 14.33
CA ALA A 296 11.88 23.47 15.33
C ALA A 296 11.32 22.31 16.15
N SER A 297 11.55 21.06 15.71
CA SER A 297 11.01 19.84 16.35
C SER A 297 9.48 19.84 16.46
N GLN A 298 8.80 20.41 15.47
CA GLN A 298 7.35 20.64 15.47
C GLN A 298 6.67 20.02 14.25
N GLU A 299 5.40 19.63 14.44
CA GLU A 299 4.51 19.20 13.37
C GLU A 299 3.99 20.42 12.60
N LEU A 300 4.19 20.42 11.29
CA LEU A 300 3.76 21.51 10.40
C LEU A 300 2.42 21.20 9.74
N LEU A 301 2.28 19.99 9.21
CA LEU A 301 1.13 19.55 8.41
C LEU A 301 0.70 18.15 8.82
N LEU A 302 -0.60 17.97 8.99
CA LEU A 302 -1.26 16.68 9.14
C LEU A 302 -2.21 16.50 7.95
N GLN A 303 -2.07 15.39 7.23
CA GLN A 303 -2.92 15.10 6.10
C GLN A 303 -3.59 13.73 6.25
N GLU A 304 -4.93 13.76 6.27
CA GLU A 304 -5.79 12.59 6.19
C GLU A 304 -6.31 12.49 4.75
N SER A 305 -6.15 11.34 4.10
CA SER A 305 -6.55 11.19 2.69
C SER A 305 -6.71 9.75 2.24
N HIS A 306 -5.94 8.84 2.83
CA HIS A 306 -6.05 7.43 2.54
C HIS A 306 -7.17 6.81 3.37
N SER A 307 -7.96 5.93 2.75
CA SER A 307 -9.00 5.18 3.47
C SER A 307 -8.39 4.10 4.40
N LYS A 308 -7.14 3.72 4.12
CA LYS A 308 -6.33 2.72 4.82
C LYS A 308 -4.95 3.29 5.20
N GLU A 309 -4.10 2.44 5.74
CA GLU A 309 -2.77 2.78 6.23
C GLU A 309 -1.86 3.35 5.12
N VAL A 310 -1.05 4.35 5.44
CA VAL A 310 -0.04 4.89 4.53
C VAL A 310 1.25 4.12 4.74
N PHE A 311 1.77 3.50 3.67
CA PHE A 311 2.92 2.59 3.78
C PHE A 311 4.23 3.20 3.28
N ALA A 312 4.19 4.02 2.23
CA ALA A 312 5.39 4.60 1.62
C ALA A 312 5.24 6.09 1.31
N LEU A 313 6.34 6.82 1.46
CA LEU A 313 6.44 8.24 1.10
C LEU A 313 7.74 8.50 0.36
N ASP A 314 7.69 9.41 -0.61
CA ASP A 314 8.89 9.91 -1.26
C ASP A 314 8.73 11.38 -1.68
N PHE A 315 9.79 12.16 -1.53
CA PHE A 315 9.85 13.52 -2.04
C PHE A 315 10.38 13.53 -3.46
N ASN A 316 9.88 14.45 -4.27
CA ASN A 316 10.48 14.75 -5.56
C ASN A 316 11.88 15.34 -5.35
N GLY A 317 12.81 15.09 -6.28
CA GLY A 317 14.17 15.63 -6.24
C GLY A 317 14.25 17.16 -6.19
N ASP A 318 13.18 17.88 -6.60
CA ASP A 318 13.08 19.35 -6.46
C ASP A 318 12.57 19.79 -5.08
N GLY A 319 11.91 18.91 -4.32
CA GLY A 319 11.27 19.23 -3.05
C GLY A 319 9.90 19.91 -3.16
N GLN A 320 9.28 19.96 -4.35
CA GLN A 320 7.94 20.56 -4.51
C GLN A 320 6.82 19.59 -4.14
N LEU A 321 7.00 18.35 -4.58
CA LEU A 321 5.98 17.33 -4.54
C LEU A 321 6.37 16.25 -3.55
N LEU A 322 5.36 15.70 -2.90
CA LEU A 322 5.45 14.49 -2.10
C LEU A 322 4.46 13.48 -2.65
N VAL A 323 4.82 12.20 -2.71
CA VAL A 323 3.87 11.14 -3.03
C VAL A 323 3.67 10.29 -1.81
N SER A 324 2.41 10.08 -1.44
CA SER A 324 1.98 9.11 -0.44
C SER A 324 1.38 7.89 -1.12
N ALA A 325 1.73 6.71 -0.64
CA ALA A 325 1.19 5.44 -1.11
C ALA A 325 0.54 4.69 0.05
N GLY A 326 -0.71 4.31 -0.14
CA GLY A 326 -1.50 3.60 0.86
C GLY A 326 -1.73 2.13 0.52
N LEU A 327 -2.17 1.40 1.55
CA LEU A 327 -2.71 0.04 1.40
C LEU A 327 -4.12 0.02 0.77
N ASP A 328 -4.69 1.19 0.51
CA ASP A 328 -5.89 1.41 -0.29
C ASP A 328 -5.67 1.27 -1.80
N SER A 329 -4.46 0.89 -2.23
CA SER A 329 -4.03 0.72 -3.64
C SER A 329 -3.92 2.02 -4.44
N ILE A 330 -4.04 3.16 -3.77
CA ILE A 330 -4.00 4.49 -4.36
C ILE A 330 -2.70 5.17 -3.93
N ALA A 331 -2.08 5.92 -4.85
CA ALA A 331 -1.04 6.88 -4.50
C ALA A 331 -1.54 8.31 -4.75
N TYR A 332 -1.38 9.18 -3.77
CA TYR A 332 -1.69 10.60 -3.90
C TYR A 332 -0.41 11.40 -4.12
N VAL A 333 -0.47 12.36 -5.04
CA VAL A 333 0.61 13.32 -5.29
C VAL A 333 0.22 14.65 -4.68
N TRP A 334 1.00 15.10 -3.71
CA TRP A 334 0.77 16.30 -2.91
C TRP A 334 1.67 17.43 -3.38
N ASP A 335 1.11 18.63 -3.49
CA ASP A 335 1.89 19.86 -3.57
C ASP A 335 2.14 20.41 -2.17
N LEU A 336 3.39 20.50 -1.73
CA LEU A 336 3.69 21.04 -0.39
C LEU A 336 3.41 22.54 -0.29
N ARG A 337 3.34 23.24 -1.43
CA ARG A 337 3.07 24.68 -1.49
C ARG A 337 1.58 24.99 -1.30
N GLY A 338 0.74 24.04 -1.67
CA GLY A 338 -0.70 24.07 -1.50
C GLY A 338 -1.15 23.05 -0.47
N ASP A 339 -2.46 22.89 -0.36
CA ASP A 339 -3.10 21.85 0.46
C ASP A 339 -3.81 20.80 -0.39
N LYS A 340 -3.72 20.93 -1.72
CA LYS A 340 -4.46 20.11 -2.66
C LYS A 340 -3.60 18.97 -3.18
N SER A 341 -4.21 17.79 -3.27
CA SER A 341 -3.67 16.71 -4.08
C SER A 341 -3.73 17.13 -5.56
N ILE A 342 -2.61 16.97 -6.27
CA ILE A 342 -2.50 17.30 -7.70
C ILE A 342 -3.09 16.19 -8.55
N SER A 343 -2.80 14.96 -8.18
CA SER A 343 -3.20 13.79 -8.96
C SER A 343 -3.37 12.58 -8.06
N ILE A 344 -4.42 11.82 -8.35
CA ILE A 344 -4.72 10.53 -7.76
C ILE A 344 -4.25 9.46 -8.75
N LEU A 345 -3.33 8.61 -8.31
CA LEU A 345 -2.78 7.51 -9.11
C LEU A 345 -3.48 6.22 -8.70
N SER A 346 -4.61 5.94 -9.35
CA SER A 346 -5.39 4.72 -9.15
C SER A 346 -5.17 3.74 -10.31
N GLY A 347 -4.98 2.46 -9.99
CA GLY A 347 -4.84 1.44 -11.02
C GLY A 347 -4.18 0.14 -10.56
N HIS A 348 -3.62 0.10 -9.35
CA HIS A 348 -3.22 -1.17 -8.72
C HIS A 348 -4.45 -1.87 -8.11
N ILE A 349 -4.39 -3.18 -7.95
CA ILE A 349 -5.49 -3.98 -7.41
C ILE A 349 -5.28 -4.21 -5.91
N ARG A 350 -4.02 -4.34 -5.49
CA ARG A 350 -3.59 -4.45 -4.09
C ARG A 350 -2.83 -3.22 -3.62
N GLY A 351 -2.68 -3.15 -2.30
CA GLY A 351 -1.96 -2.09 -1.58
C GLY A 351 -0.57 -1.81 -2.13
N LEU A 352 -0.17 -0.55 -2.01
CA LEU A 352 1.14 -0.08 -2.42
C LEU A 352 2.12 -0.23 -1.26
N HIS A 353 3.30 -0.79 -1.54
CA HIS A 353 4.36 -0.96 -0.53
C HIS A 353 5.56 -0.05 -0.75
N CYS A 354 5.73 0.46 -1.96
CA CYS A 354 6.89 1.28 -2.28
C CYS A 354 6.53 2.28 -3.37
N VAL A 355 7.11 3.48 -3.24
CA VAL A 355 7.00 4.55 -4.22
C VAL A 355 8.33 5.24 -4.33
N LYS A 356 8.71 5.60 -5.55
CA LYS A 356 9.88 6.43 -5.82
C LYS A 356 9.64 7.46 -6.91
N PHE A 357 10.14 8.67 -6.68
CA PHE A 357 10.32 9.66 -7.72
C PHE A 357 11.61 9.41 -8.49
N ARG A 358 11.55 9.53 -9.81
CA ARG A 358 12.75 9.69 -10.62
C ARG A 358 13.28 11.12 -10.46
N LYS A 359 14.60 11.33 -10.47
CA LYS A 359 15.26 12.66 -10.48
C LYS A 359 14.80 13.56 -11.62
N ASN A 360 14.20 13.00 -12.66
CA ASN A 360 13.59 13.76 -13.73
C ASN A 360 12.41 14.62 -13.27
N GLY A 361 11.83 14.34 -12.10
CA GLY A 361 10.78 15.09 -11.43
C GLY A 361 9.38 14.99 -12.02
N TYR A 362 9.18 14.16 -13.04
CA TYR A 362 7.86 13.92 -13.66
C TYR A 362 7.46 12.45 -13.69
N HIS A 363 8.40 11.51 -13.57
CA HIS A 363 8.06 10.09 -13.43
C HIS A 363 7.95 9.66 -11.98
N ILE A 364 6.83 9.03 -11.65
CA ILE A 364 6.60 8.36 -10.38
C ILE A 364 6.51 6.87 -10.66
N ILE A 365 7.18 6.08 -9.83
CA ILE A 365 7.08 4.63 -9.87
C ILE A 365 6.45 4.14 -8.59
N THR A 366 5.49 3.24 -8.76
CA THR A 366 4.71 2.64 -7.68
C THR A 366 4.84 1.12 -7.76
N GLY A 367 5.12 0.46 -6.63
CA GLY A 367 5.18 -0.99 -6.52
C GLY A 367 4.08 -1.51 -5.60
N SER A 368 3.32 -2.50 -6.09
CA SER A 368 2.19 -3.10 -5.39
C SER A 368 2.50 -4.49 -4.86
N SER A 369 1.68 -4.95 -3.90
CA SER A 369 1.65 -6.35 -3.47
C SER A 369 1.25 -7.33 -4.59
N ASP A 370 0.69 -6.85 -5.70
CA ASP A 370 0.37 -7.66 -6.88
C ASP A 370 1.61 -8.13 -7.67
N GLY A 371 2.81 -7.61 -7.32
CA GLY A 371 4.04 -7.89 -8.05
C GLY A 371 4.21 -7.06 -9.31
N SER A 372 3.26 -6.15 -9.61
CA SER A 372 3.34 -5.18 -10.69
C SER A 372 3.96 -3.86 -10.24
N ILE A 373 4.82 -3.32 -11.09
CA ILE A 373 5.32 -1.94 -11.01
C ILE A 373 4.54 -1.12 -12.02
N LYS A 374 4.04 0.05 -11.61
CA LYS A 374 3.44 1.01 -12.54
C LYS A 374 4.26 2.29 -12.58
N VAL A 375 4.49 2.76 -13.80
CA VAL A 375 5.15 4.03 -14.08
C VAL A 375 4.09 5.05 -14.48
N TRP A 376 4.15 6.22 -13.86
CA TRP A 376 3.26 7.33 -14.06
C TRP A 376 4.04 8.54 -14.57
N ASP A 377 3.45 9.33 -15.46
CA ASP A 377 3.98 10.64 -15.85
C ASP A 377 3.03 11.72 -15.39
N LEU A 378 3.51 12.64 -14.56
CA LEU A 378 2.75 13.76 -14.03
C LEU A 378 2.32 14.77 -15.11
N ARG A 379 2.95 14.77 -16.28
CA ARG A 379 2.64 15.71 -17.37
C ARG A 379 1.48 15.24 -18.24
N SER A 380 1.29 13.92 -18.34
CA SER A 380 0.21 13.32 -19.10
C SER A 380 -0.91 12.99 -18.13
N GLN A 381 -2.03 13.69 -18.23
CA GLN A 381 -3.17 13.63 -17.30
C GLN A 381 -3.50 12.19 -16.87
N SER A 382 -2.98 11.80 -15.70
CA SER A 382 -3.25 10.59 -14.90
C SER A 382 -3.35 9.23 -15.61
N SER A 383 -2.75 9.05 -16.78
CA SER A 383 -2.67 7.73 -17.43
C SER A 383 -1.42 6.99 -16.97
N CYS A 384 -1.59 5.75 -16.52
CA CYS A 384 -0.46 4.83 -16.34
C CYS A 384 0.27 4.69 -17.68
N LEU A 385 1.57 5.01 -17.71
CA LEU A 385 2.37 4.89 -18.93
C LEU A 385 2.61 3.42 -19.26
N GLU A 386 3.13 2.69 -18.28
CA GLU A 386 3.58 1.31 -18.43
C GLU A 386 3.32 0.52 -17.16
N THR A 387 2.91 -0.74 -17.35
CA THR A 387 2.70 -1.72 -16.28
C THR A 387 3.70 -2.86 -16.45
N ILE A 388 4.68 -2.95 -15.55
CA ILE A 388 5.75 -3.95 -15.59
C ILE A 388 5.38 -5.10 -14.64
N PRO A 389 5.19 -6.33 -15.15
CA PRO A 389 5.07 -7.51 -14.29
C PRO A 389 6.44 -7.87 -13.73
N ALA A 390 6.76 -7.36 -12.54
CA ALA A 390 8.12 -7.39 -12.01
C ALA A 390 8.41 -8.66 -11.21
N HIS A 391 7.58 -9.00 -10.23
CA HIS A 391 7.85 -10.11 -9.29
C HIS A 391 6.66 -11.04 -9.14
N LYS A 392 6.90 -12.27 -8.66
CA LYS A 392 5.80 -13.22 -8.34
C LYS A 392 5.14 -12.89 -6.99
N GLY A 393 5.90 -12.26 -6.10
CA GLY A 393 5.43 -11.81 -4.79
C GLY A 393 5.33 -10.28 -4.75
N LEU A 394 5.05 -9.76 -3.56
CA LEU A 394 5.03 -8.32 -3.32
C LEU A 394 6.41 -7.69 -3.55
N ILE A 395 6.38 -6.44 -3.99
CA ILE A 395 7.56 -5.60 -4.17
C ILE A 395 7.81 -4.86 -2.87
N SER A 396 8.99 -5.02 -2.30
CA SER A 396 9.35 -4.46 -0.99
C SER A 396 9.96 -3.08 -1.12
N SER A 397 10.93 -2.91 -2.02
CA SER A 397 11.58 -1.63 -2.26
C SER A 397 11.89 -1.41 -3.73
N LEU A 398 12.00 -0.12 -4.08
CA LEU A 398 12.34 0.38 -5.40
C LEU A 398 13.42 1.44 -5.25
N GLY A 399 14.22 1.61 -6.28
CA GLY A 399 15.11 2.75 -6.39
C GLY A 399 15.71 2.90 -7.78
N PHE A 400 16.55 3.92 -7.92
CA PHE A 400 17.23 4.23 -9.16
C PHE A 400 18.72 4.32 -8.94
N ILE A 401 19.47 3.97 -9.99
CA ILE A 401 20.91 4.10 -10.05
C ILE A 401 21.34 4.83 -11.32
N GLY A 402 22.48 5.51 -11.21
CA GLY A 402 23.10 6.32 -12.25
C GLY A 402 22.89 7.82 -12.03
N ASP A 403 23.77 8.61 -12.65
CA ASP A 403 23.76 10.07 -12.54
C ASP A 403 22.38 10.66 -12.89
N ASN A 404 21.72 10.11 -13.92
CA ASN A 404 20.43 10.56 -14.44
C ASN A 404 19.26 9.58 -14.17
N ASP A 405 19.40 8.66 -13.21
CA ASP A 405 18.43 7.60 -12.94
C ASP A 405 18.09 6.81 -14.20
N GLU A 406 19.10 6.12 -14.68
CA GLU A 406 19.06 5.47 -15.98
C GLU A 406 18.57 4.04 -15.87
N ILE A 407 18.82 3.44 -14.70
CA ILE A 407 18.39 2.10 -14.37
C ILE A 407 17.59 2.16 -13.08
N MET A 408 16.44 1.53 -13.13
CA MET A 408 15.58 1.28 -11.99
C MET A 408 15.89 -0.11 -11.45
N TYR A 409 15.88 -0.29 -10.14
CA TYR A 409 15.89 -1.61 -9.53
C TYR A 409 14.62 -1.85 -8.71
N SER A 410 14.21 -3.10 -8.62
CA SER A 410 13.12 -3.56 -7.76
C SER A 410 13.52 -4.78 -6.97
N CYS A 411 13.07 -4.82 -5.72
CA CYS A 411 13.31 -5.92 -4.80
C CYS A 411 11.98 -6.56 -4.43
N GLY A 412 11.94 -7.89 -4.50
CA GLY A 412 10.72 -8.66 -4.29
C GLY A 412 10.84 -9.66 -3.14
N PHE A 413 9.69 -10.05 -2.61
CA PHE A 413 9.59 -11.15 -1.65
C PHE A 413 9.86 -12.53 -2.29
N ASP A 414 10.09 -12.59 -3.59
CA ASP A 414 10.57 -13.78 -4.29
C ASP A 414 12.08 -14.03 -4.12
N GLY A 415 12.81 -13.15 -3.41
CA GLY A 415 14.24 -13.29 -3.16
C GLY A 415 15.11 -12.82 -4.33
N ILE A 416 14.52 -12.13 -5.30
CA ILE A 416 15.17 -11.67 -6.52
C ILE A 416 15.21 -10.15 -6.53
N ILE A 417 16.33 -9.59 -7.00
CA ILE A 417 16.44 -8.18 -7.35
C ILE A 417 16.47 -8.08 -8.88
N LYS A 418 15.68 -7.18 -9.47
CA LYS A 418 15.62 -6.99 -10.91
C LYS A 418 15.98 -5.57 -11.28
N PHE A 419 16.74 -5.41 -12.37
CA PHE A 419 17.04 -4.11 -12.94
C PHE A 419 16.29 -3.89 -14.24
N TYR A 420 15.82 -2.66 -14.46
CA TYR A 420 15.10 -2.23 -15.64
C TYR A 420 15.70 -0.95 -16.19
N SER A 421 15.73 -0.81 -17.51
CA SER A 421 16.06 0.46 -18.16
C SER A 421 14.95 1.49 -17.88
N SER A 422 15.30 2.70 -17.47
CA SER A 422 14.30 3.72 -17.10
C SER A 422 13.57 4.37 -18.29
N ASP A 423 13.97 4.08 -19.53
CA ASP A 423 13.35 4.67 -20.72
C ASP A 423 12.51 3.63 -21.47
N SER A 424 13.01 2.40 -21.59
CA SER A 424 12.31 1.29 -22.26
C SER A 424 11.57 0.36 -21.30
N TRP A 425 11.84 0.46 -19.99
CA TRP A 425 11.29 -0.41 -18.94
C TRP A 425 11.55 -1.91 -19.15
N VAL A 426 12.49 -2.23 -20.03
CA VAL A 426 12.91 -3.61 -20.30
C VAL A 426 13.84 -4.07 -19.19
N LYS A 427 13.63 -5.30 -18.73
CA LYS A 427 14.49 -5.97 -17.76
C LYS A 427 15.91 -6.13 -18.33
N CYS A 428 16.90 -5.62 -17.61
CA CYS A 428 18.31 -5.68 -17.96
C CYS A 428 19.02 -6.89 -17.37
N SER A 429 18.83 -7.11 -16.06
CA SER A 429 19.48 -8.18 -15.29
C SER A 429 18.62 -8.61 -14.10
N GLU A 430 18.96 -9.77 -13.54
CA GLU A 430 18.41 -10.27 -12.29
C GLU A 430 19.54 -10.73 -11.37
N LEU A 431 19.43 -10.40 -10.10
CA LEU A 431 20.33 -10.87 -9.07
C LEU A 431 19.61 -11.87 -8.19
N ILE A 432 20.23 -13.02 -8.03
CA ILE A 432 19.74 -14.12 -7.20
C ILE A 432 20.82 -14.40 -6.18
N GLY A 433 20.45 -14.39 -4.90
CA GLY A 433 21.40 -14.62 -3.82
C GLY A 433 20.75 -14.74 -2.45
N HIS A 434 19.55 -14.19 -2.26
CA HIS A 434 18.78 -14.37 -1.03
C HIS A 434 18.08 -15.73 -1.01
N GLN A 435 18.08 -16.38 0.15
CA GLN A 435 17.34 -17.62 0.41
C GLN A 435 15.90 -17.34 0.83
N GLY A 436 15.63 -16.11 1.28
CA GLY A 436 14.33 -15.66 1.76
C GLY A 436 13.89 -14.34 1.14
N LYS A 437 12.94 -13.68 1.81
CA LYS A 437 12.30 -12.46 1.32
C LYS A 437 13.24 -11.28 1.49
N ILE A 438 13.37 -10.46 0.46
CA ILE A 438 14.14 -9.21 0.52
C ILE A 438 13.23 -8.13 1.10
N MET A 439 13.68 -7.44 2.14
CA MET A 439 12.93 -6.39 2.81
C MET A 439 13.28 -5.02 2.27
N ASP A 440 14.56 -4.76 2.01
CA ASP A 440 15.02 -3.48 1.47
C ASP A 440 16.32 -3.65 0.69
N CYS A 441 16.60 -2.69 -0.19
CA CYS A 441 17.79 -2.67 -1.00
C CYS A 441 18.13 -1.25 -1.45
N GLN A 442 19.42 -0.94 -1.40
CA GLN A 442 19.95 0.35 -1.85
C GLN A 442 21.18 0.13 -2.71
N PHE A 443 21.14 0.69 -3.91
CA PHE A 443 22.27 0.73 -4.83
C PHE A 443 22.74 2.17 -4.99
N PHE A 444 24.05 2.35 -5.09
CA PHE A 444 24.68 3.63 -5.34
C PHE A 444 25.86 3.47 -6.28
N GLN A 445 26.26 4.58 -6.87
CA GLN A 445 27.47 4.65 -7.67
C GLN A 445 28.56 5.28 -6.82
N ASP A 446 29.67 4.55 -6.65
CA ASP A 446 30.80 5.04 -5.90
C ASP A 446 31.48 6.20 -6.65
N GLN A 447 31.83 7.29 -5.95
CA GLN A 447 32.30 8.52 -6.58
C GLN A 447 33.70 8.35 -7.17
N ASP A 448 34.55 7.56 -6.51
CA ASP A 448 35.95 7.37 -6.90
C ASP A 448 36.09 6.34 -8.02
N THR A 449 35.46 5.17 -7.85
CA THR A 449 35.62 4.05 -8.80
C THR A 449 34.61 4.08 -9.94
N LYS A 450 33.49 4.84 -9.80
CA LYS A 450 32.33 4.80 -10.70
C LYS A 450 31.75 3.39 -10.91
N ASN A 451 32.12 2.46 -10.03
CA ASN A 451 31.52 1.13 -9.95
C ASN A 451 30.22 1.22 -9.18
N TRP A 452 29.34 0.26 -9.46
CA TRP A 452 28.06 0.17 -8.80
C TRP A 452 28.23 -0.73 -7.60
N LYS A 453 27.80 -0.23 -6.44
CA LYS A 453 27.78 -1.01 -5.21
C LYS A 453 26.37 -1.02 -4.68
N GLY A 454 25.93 -2.16 -4.18
CA GLY A 454 24.59 -2.36 -3.67
C GLY A 454 24.60 -3.10 -2.37
N PHE A 455 23.66 -2.73 -1.50
CA PHE A 455 23.39 -3.46 -0.29
C PHE A 455 21.94 -3.90 -0.29
N SER A 456 21.69 -5.09 0.21
CA SER A 456 20.35 -5.63 0.34
C SER A 456 20.21 -6.37 1.65
N CYS A 457 19.02 -6.30 2.24
CA CYS A 457 18.71 -6.96 3.48
C CYS A 457 17.38 -7.69 3.38
N GLY A 458 17.19 -8.67 4.25
CA GLY A 458 15.99 -9.47 4.19
C GLY A 458 15.74 -10.31 5.42
N TRP A 459 14.81 -11.24 5.22
CA TRP A 459 14.39 -12.21 6.21
C TRP A 459 15.48 -13.23 6.57
N ASP A 460 16.52 -13.32 5.75
CA ASP A 460 17.69 -14.17 5.97
C ASP A 460 18.52 -13.72 7.18
N ARG A 461 18.29 -12.47 7.65
CA ARG A 461 19.00 -11.79 8.76
C ARG A 461 20.41 -11.31 8.40
N ASP A 462 20.80 -11.56 7.15
CA ASP A 462 22.07 -11.11 6.59
C ASP A 462 21.88 -9.79 5.82
N VAL A 463 22.93 -8.98 5.80
CA VAL A 463 23.10 -7.95 4.76
C VAL A 463 24.07 -8.47 3.71
N LYS A 464 23.72 -8.29 2.44
CA LYS A 464 24.50 -8.73 1.29
C LYS A 464 25.01 -7.55 0.49
N ILE A 465 26.24 -7.66 0.00
CA ILE A 465 26.91 -6.69 -0.87
C ILE A 465 26.87 -7.20 -2.32
N TRP A 466 26.56 -6.31 -3.24
CA TRP A 466 26.60 -6.52 -4.68
C TRP A 466 27.61 -5.54 -5.29
N GLU A 467 28.59 -6.03 -6.04
CA GLU A 467 29.63 -5.21 -6.71
C GLU A 467 29.93 -5.70 -8.13
#